data_AF-A0A3N5RQY5-F1
#
_entry.id   AF-A0A3N5RQY5-F1
#
_cell.length_a   1.000
_cell.length_b   1.000
_cell.length_c   1.000
_cell.angle_alpha   90.00
_cell.angle_beta   90.00
_cell.angle_gamma   90.00
#
_symmetry.space_group_name_H-M   'P 1'
#
loop_
_entity.id
_entity.type
_entity.pdbx_description
1 polymer ?
#
loop_
_entity_poly.entity_id
_entity_poly.type
_entity_poly.pdbx_seq_one_letter_code
_entity_poly.pdbx_strand_id
1 'polypeptide(L)'
;METTKRVPASGLDRPLLRRPQRAMAPSRRSGRAAAQITLAALALFLCRPDRAMAQDICFYGDVLLSRNIESFAARNGLSSIRAAFAPFLAKDALHVTNLEGTVGSRSECRRNDPLCFPVRSGLLDLLTGFDVVGLENNHALDLGQPALRRTAAELAKKNIHPLGHQTPSVVLETAHGNIGLLGVTDTVNAQGDERRLLMADSPQVLAEIKRLKARCTLVAVYVHWGRELDNLPTAGMKQLAAQFIQAGADLIVGTHPHVFGQVGCIQGRPVVYSLGNFLFDQKYAETKSGAILRCKIEADLKTGFTLRGIEVPENSYLPQPAKKNLFQKENKFLTSCTFGVRPTWTGIFTPDRKLKGLRLIKDAANPSLAHLELFDLQDGKRKLRTPAMPIWKLQPVDIDQDGLSEILLIQYIYSALDNAVAKRVYIYSFNKTFHALWRGSGLSRPLLDAAFVNNPQGMPILIALHTADSFLVQNPQTPQRVLMSYHWNGFGFSGHKERALQTPAVRLSCIKDQIYLIANNDLISEEIPVDFFH
;
A
#
# COMPACT_ATOMS: atom_id res chain seq x y z
N MET A 1 -39.85 -63.94 26.95
CA MET A 1 -39.98 -64.36 25.53
C MET A 1 -38.59 -64.55 24.96
N GLU A 2 -38.17 -65.82 24.89
CA GLU A 2 -37.45 -66.48 23.79
C GLU A 2 -36.28 -65.73 23.10
N THR A 3 -35.00 -66.06 23.37
CA THR A 3 -34.15 -67.19 22.88
C THR A 3 -33.23 -66.76 21.71
N THR A 4 -31.90 -66.61 21.93
CA THR A 4 -30.76 -67.50 21.49
C THR A 4 -30.59 -67.67 19.96
N LYS A 5 -29.43 -67.80 19.28
CA LYS A 5 -28.01 -68.10 19.56
C LYS A 5 -27.19 -68.00 18.22
N ARG A 6 -25.87 -67.75 18.34
CA ARG A 6 -24.65 -68.13 17.55
C ARG A 6 -24.71 -68.86 16.15
N VAL A 7 -23.96 -68.33 15.14
CA VAL A 7 -22.74 -68.81 14.35
C VAL A 7 -22.49 -70.36 14.18
N PRO A 8 -21.80 -71.00 13.15
CA PRO A 8 -20.97 -70.60 11.95
C PRO A 8 -21.08 -71.44 10.60
N ALA A 9 -20.33 -71.00 9.56
CA ALA A 9 -19.48 -71.68 8.51
C ALA A 9 -19.84 -72.96 7.70
N SER A 10 -19.61 -72.90 6.36
CA SER A 10 -18.99 -73.90 5.43
C SER A 10 -18.79 -73.21 4.05
N GLY A 11 -17.77 -73.36 3.20
CA GLY A 11 -16.73 -74.38 2.98
C GLY A 11 -17.00 -75.14 1.66
N LEU A 12 -16.48 -74.71 0.49
CA LEU A 12 -15.55 -75.41 -0.47
C LEU A 12 -16.02 -75.02 -1.90
N ASP A 13 -15.25 -74.81 -2.98
CA ASP A 13 -14.01 -75.42 -3.47
C ASP A 13 -13.27 -74.53 -4.51
N ARG A 14 -11.95 -74.79 -4.68
CA ARG A 14 -11.00 -74.29 -5.70
C ARG A 14 -10.68 -75.45 -6.68
N PRO A 15 -10.15 -75.27 -7.92
CA PRO A 15 -8.70 -75.04 -8.15
C PRO A 15 -8.32 -74.25 -9.45
N LEU A 16 -7.33 -73.33 -9.39
CA LEU A 16 -5.90 -73.42 -9.77
C LEU A 16 -5.55 -73.38 -11.27
N LEU A 17 -4.59 -72.49 -11.60
CA LEU A 17 -3.35 -72.63 -12.40
C LEU A 17 -2.98 -71.19 -12.87
N ARG A 18 -1.74 -70.66 -12.93
CA ARG A 18 -0.38 -70.99 -12.45
C ARG A 18 0.45 -69.68 -12.63
N ARG A 19 1.39 -69.36 -11.72
CA ARG A 19 2.52 -68.39 -11.90
C ARG A 19 3.68 -69.08 -12.69
N PRO A 20 4.81 -68.46 -13.17
CA PRO A 20 5.57 -67.35 -12.54
C PRO A 20 6.45 -66.38 -13.42
N GLN A 21 6.91 -65.30 -12.75
CA GLN A 21 8.20 -64.55 -12.79
C GLN A 21 9.09 -64.48 -14.06
N ARG A 22 9.55 -63.26 -14.40
CA ARG A 22 10.98 -62.88 -14.41
C ARG A 22 11.22 -61.37 -14.59
N ALA A 23 12.23 -60.86 -13.90
CA ALA A 23 12.81 -59.52 -14.04
C ALA A 23 13.89 -59.48 -15.13
N MET A 24 14.03 -58.35 -15.84
CA MET A 24 15.29 -57.84 -16.40
C MET A 24 15.08 -56.46 -17.05
N ALA A 25 15.84 -55.45 -16.63
CA ALA A 25 16.22 -54.28 -17.45
C ALA A 25 17.50 -54.64 -18.26
N PRO A 26 18.07 -53.81 -19.16
CA PRO A 26 17.65 -52.52 -19.75
C PRO A 26 17.76 -52.49 -21.30
N SER A 27 17.25 -51.45 -21.98
CA SER A 27 17.75 -51.09 -23.31
C SER A 27 17.82 -49.57 -23.52
N ARG A 28 19.04 -49.03 -23.46
CA ARG A 28 19.43 -47.73 -24.00
C ARG A 28 19.50 -47.81 -25.53
N ARG A 29 18.89 -46.85 -26.22
CA ARG A 29 19.35 -46.21 -27.48
C ARG A 29 18.50 -44.95 -27.65
N SER A 30 18.99 -43.80 -27.17
CA SER A 30 19.79 -42.82 -27.93
C SER A 30 19.03 -42.19 -29.10
N GLY A 31 18.33 -41.10 -28.81
CA GLY A 31 17.84 -40.12 -29.78
C GLY A 31 17.94 -38.75 -29.14
N ARG A 32 19.11 -38.11 -29.28
CA ARG A 32 19.33 -36.72 -28.90
C ARG A 32 18.49 -35.83 -29.82
N ALA A 33 17.42 -35.26 -29.30
CA ALA A 33 16.91 -33.98 -29.77
C ALA A 33 17.12 -32.99 -28.62
N ALA A 34 18.22 -32.25 -28.69
CA ALA A 34 18.48 -31.16 -27.78
C ALA A 34 17.41 -30.09 -28.01
N ALA A 35 16.40 -30.04 -27.15
CA ALA A 35 15.59 -28.85 -27.00
C ALA A 35 16.51 -27.79 -26.38
N GLN A 36 17.13 -26.98 -27.23
CA GLN A 36 17.67 -25.69 -26.86
C GLN A 36 16.50 -24.85 -26.33
N ILE A 37 16.22 -24.98 -25.04
CA ILE A 37 15.46 -23.99 -24.31
C ILE A 37 16.40 -22.80 -24.22
N THR A 38 16.24 -21.86 -25.14
CA THR A 38 16.95 -20.59 -25.16
C THR A 38 16.79 -19.94 -23.78
N LEU A 39 17.91 -19.73 -23.10
CA LEU A 39 18.04 -19.07 -21.78
C LEU A 39 17.35 -17.68 -21.70
N ALA A 40 16.87 -17.16 -22.83
CA ALA A 40 16.13 -15.91 -22.95
C ALA A 40 14.65 -15.99 -22.52
N ALA A 41 14.03 -17.17 -22.48
CA ALA A 41 12.61 -17.31 -22.13
C ALA A 41 12.34 -17.52 -20.62
N LEU A 42 13.37 -17.87 -19.84
CA LEU A 42 13.28 -18.00 -18.37
C LEU A 42 13.74 -16.73 -17.61
N ALA A 43 14.26 -15.74 -18.32
CA ALA A 43 14.69 -14.44 -17.77
C ALA A 43 13.58 -13.36 -17.77
N LEU A 44 12.40 -13.66 -18.34
CA LEU A 44 11.28 -12.71 -18.47
C LEU A 44 10.18 -12.87 -17.41
N PHE A 45 10.32 -13.82 -16.48
CA PHE A 45 9.39 -14.00 -15.35
C PHE A 45 10.02 -13.70 -13.97
N LEU A 46 11.29 -13.27 -13.93
CA LEU A 46 12.02 -12.98 -12.67
C LEU A 46 12.51 -11.52 -12.54
N CYS A 47 12.08 -10.62 -13.43
CA CYS A 47 12.23 -9.19 -13.21
C CYS A 47 10.85 -8.54 -13.33
N ARG A 48 10.13 -8.39 -12.20
CA ARG A 48 9.41 -7.12 -12.05
C ARG A 48 10.50 -6.05 -12.17
N PRO A 49 10.42 -5.08 -13.10
CA PRO A 49 11.31 -3.94 -13.00
C PRO A 49 11.10 -3.39 -11.59
N ASP A 50 12.17 -3.28 -10.81
CA ASP A 50 12.19 -2.48 -9.59
C ASP A 50 11.44 -1.20 -9.93
N ARG A 51 10.22 -1.04 -9.44
CA ARG A 51 9.53 0.24 -9.60
C ARG A 51 10.39 1.15 -8.75
N ALA A 52 11.19 2.00 -9.40
CA ALA A 52 11.96 3.02 -8.71
C ALA A 52 11.02 3.66 -7.70
N MET A 53 11.41 3.64 -6.43
CA MET A 53 10.53 4.00 -5.32
C MET A 53 9.84 5.32 -5.65
N ALA A 54 8.51 5.31 -5.68
CA ALA A 54 7.74 6.44 -6.21
C ALA A 54 8.16 7.72 -5.50
N GLN A 55 8.37 8.79 -6.27
CA GLN A 55 8.77 10.09 -5.74
C GLN A 55 7.53 10.93 -5.40
N ASP A 56 6.47 10.74 -6.19
CA ASP A 56 5.30 11.60 -6.21
C ASP A 56 4.01 10.81 -6.09
N ILE A 57 2.91 11.53 -5.93
CA ILE A 57 1.56 10.99 -5.97
C ILE A 57 0.68 11.79 -6.94
N CYS A 58 -0.11 11.10 -7.73
CA CYS A 58 -1.04 11.66 -8.69
C CYS A 58 -2.48 11.27 -8.31
N PHE A 59 -3.34 12.28 -8.20
CA PHE A 59 -4.77 12.11 -7.96
C PHE A 59 -5.54 12.38 -9.24
N TYR A 60 -6.48 11.48 -9.54
CA TYR A 60 -7.31 11.47 -10.73
C TYR A 60 -8.76 11.71 -10.34
N GLY A 61 -9.55 12.12 -11.33
CA GLY A 61 -10.99 12.29 -11.19
C GLY A 61 -11.77 10.99 -11.15
N ASP A 62 -13.09 11.13 -11.36
CA ASP A 62 -14.06 10.04 -11.35
C ASP A 62 -13.87 9.08 -12.54
N VAL A 63 -14.00 7.79 -12.26
CA VAL A 63 -13.97 6.70 -13.23
C VAL A 63 -15.26 5.90 -13.15
N LEU A 64 -15.98 5.85 -14.27
CA LEU A 64 -17.11 4.97 -14.50
C LEU A 64 -16.69 3.79 -15.37
N LEU A 65 -16.97 2.57 -14.92
CA LEU A 65 -16.73 1.34 -15.67
C LEU A 65 -18.04 0.61 -16.02
N SER A 66 -19.13 1.35 -16.15
CA SER A 66 -20.46 0.84 -16.49
C SER A 66 -21.01 1.50 -17.76
N ARG A 67 -22.27 1.22 -18.11
CA ARG A 67 -23.03 1.87 -19.19
C ARG A 67 -22.29 1.88 -20.55
N ASN A 68 -22.06 3.08 -21.11
CA ASN A 68 -21.45 3.20 -22.42
C ASN A 68 -19.95 2.87 -22.40
N ILE A 69 -19.28 2.97 -21.24
CA ILE A 69 -17.87 2.54 -21.11
C ILE A 69 -17.78 1.02 -21.24
N GLU A 70 -18.67 0.28 -20.56
CA GLU A 70 -18.78 -1.17 -20.73
C GLU A 70 -19.09 -1.54 -22.18
N SER A 71 -20.06 -0.85 -22.81
CA SER A 71 -20.45 -1.09 -24.21
C SER A 71 -19.32 -0.74 -25.20
N PHE A 72 -18.52 0.27 -24.89
CA PHE A 72 -17.34 0.64 -25.68
C PHE A 72 -16.23 -0.41 -25.53
N ALA A 73 -15.95 -0.86 -24.31
CA ALA A 73 -14.98 -1.91 -24.01
C ALA A 73 -15.34 -3.24 -24.70
N ALA A 74 -16.61 -3.63 -24.69
CA ALA A 74 -17.08 -4.86 -25.35
C ALA A 74 -16.87 -4.83 -26.87
N ARG A 75 -17.02 -3.66 -27.51
CA ARG A 75 -16.86 -3.50 -28.96
C ARG A 75 -15.41 -3.32 -29.41
N ASN A 76 -14.61 -2.59 -28.62
CA ASN A 76 -13.27 -2.13 -29.03
C ASN A 76 -12.13 -2.80 -28.25
N GLY A 77 -12.44 -3.65 -27.28
CA GLY A 77 -11.48 -4.27 -26.37
C GLY A 77 -10.98 -3.32 -25.27
N LEU A 78 -10.52 -3.92 -24.17
CA LEU A 78 -9.95 -3.18 -23.02
C LEU A 78 -8.66 -2.44 -23.39
N SER A 79 -7.87 -3.00 -24.31
CA SER A 79 -6.59 -2.43 -24.78
C SER A 79 -6.75 -1.01 -25.31
N SER A 80 -7.85 -0.72 -26.01
CA SER A 80 -8.14 0.61 -26.56
C SER A 80 -8.31 1.66 -25.45
N ILE A 81 -8.98 1.31 -24.35
CA ILE A 81 -9.12 2.19 -23.18
C ILE A 81 -7.79 2.27 -22.41
N ARG A 82 -7.07 1.15 -22.26
CA ARG A 82 -5.74 1.12 -21.63
C ARG A 82 -4.74 2.02 -22.32
N ALA A 83 -4.72 2.03 -23.65
CA ALA A 83 -3.85 2.91 -24.42
C ALA A 83 -4.10 4.39 -24.11
N ALA A 84 -5.35 4.78 -23.85
CA ALA A 84 -5.70 6.15 -23.48
C ALA A 84 -5.21 6.57 -22.08
N PHE A 85 -4.97 5.61 -21.18
CA PHE A 85 -4.48 5.89 -19.83
C PHE A 85 -2.96 6.03 -19.77
N ALA A 86 -2.25 5.36 -20.67
CA ALA A 86 -0.79 5.30 -20.68
C ALA A 86 -0.08 6.68 -20.63
N PRO A 87 -0.55 7.74 -21.33
CA PRO A 87 0.08 9.06 -21.24
C PRO A 87 0.04 9.71 -19.86
N PHE A 88 -0.84 9.23 -18.98
CA PHE A 88 -1.09 9.82 -17.67
C PHE A 88 -0.42 9.05 -16.53
N LEU A 89 -0.15 7.75 -16.70
CA LEU A 89 0.41 6.88 -15.66
C LEU A 89 1.94 6.97 -15.64
N ALA A 90 2.45 8.00 -14.96
CA ALA A 90 3.89 8.19 -14.77
C ALA A 90 4.51 7.04 -13.95
N LYS A 91 5.66 6.52 -14.37
CA LYS A 91 6.30 5.36 -13.71
C LYS A 91 6.83 5.67 -12.31
N ASP A 92 7.18 6.92 -12.06
CA ASP A 92 7.80 7.48 -10.85
C ASP A 92 6.77 8.01 -9.84
N ALA A 93 5.47 7.76 -10.06
CA ALA A 93 4.40 8.23 -9.18
C ALA A 93 3.47 7.09 -8.74
N LEU A 94 2.87 7.29 -7.56
CA LEU A 94 1.70 6.56 -7.08
C LEU A 94 0.43 7.17 -7.69
N HIS A 95 -0.58 6.36 -8.01
CA HIS A 95 -1.78 6.80 -8.72
C HIS A 95 -3.06 6.49 -7.93
N VAL A 96 -3.88 7.51 -7.69
CA VAL A 96 -5.12 7.45 -6.90
C VAL A 96 -6.32 7.91 -7.74
N THR A 97 -7.37 7.11 -7.85
CA THR A 97 -8.60 7.48 -8.59
C THR A 97 -9.85 7.10 -7.81
N ASN A 98 -11.03 7.56 -8.24
CA ASN A 98 -12.33 7.19 -7.66
C ASN A 98 -13.09 6.29 -8.63
N LEU A 99 -13.61 5.16 -8.15
CA LEU A 99 -14.45 4.26 -8.95
C LEU A 99 -15.92 4.46 -8.57
N GLU A 100 -16.72 4.95 -9.50
CA GLU A 100 -18.17 5.04 -9.33
C GLU A 100 -18.85 3.77 -9.85
N GLY A 101 -19.40 3.01 -8.90
CA GLY A 101 -20.06 1.74 -9.14
C GLY A 101 -19.38 0.56 -8.43
N THR A 102 -20.05 -0.59 -8.45
CA THR A 102 -19.58 -1.80 -7.75
C THR A 102 -19.70 -3.04 -8.61
N VAL A 103 -18.83 -4.02 -8.35
CA VAL A 103 -18.80 -5.29 -9.05
C VAL A 103 -20.07 -6.08 -8.82
N GLY A 104 -20.76 -6.37 -9.93
CA GLY A 104 -21.99 -7.15 -9.94
C GLY A 104 -22.75 -6.98 -11.25
N SER A 105 -24.04 -7.24 -11.18
CA SER A 105 -24.95 -7.25 -12.33
C SER A 105 -26.12 -6.29 -12.14
N ARG A 106 -26.78 -5.92 -13.24
CA ARG A 106 -27.95 -5.04 -13.22
C ARG A 106 -29.10 -5.60 -12.37
N SER A 107 -29.24 -6.92 -12.27
CA SER A 107 -30.25 -7.57 -11.42
C SER A 107 -30.03 -7.37 -9.92
N GLU A 108 -28.83 -6.97 -9.49
CA GLU A 108 -28.49 -6.70 -8.09
C GLU A 108 -28.73 -5.24 -7.68
N CYS A 109 -29.11 -4.36 -8.63
CA CYS A 109 -29.43 -2.98 -8.34
C CYS A 109 -30.57 -2.90 -7.31
N ARG A 110 -30.32 -2.23 -6.18
CA ARG A 110 -31.31 -2.06 -5.09
C ARG A 110 -32.51 -1.21 -5.49
N ARG A 111 -32.33 -0.38 -6.51
CA ARG A 111 -33.32 0.56 -7.05
C ARG A 111 -33.48 0.28 -8.54
N ASN A 112 -34.71 0.38 -9.05
CA ASN A 112 -34.96 0.35 -10.48
C ASN A 112 -34.63 1.74 -11.08
N ASP A 113 -33.35 2.10 -11.04
CA ASP A 113 -32.83 3.42 -11.37
C ASP A 113 -31.88 3.32 -12.58
N PRO A 114 -32.08 4.09 -13.68
CA PRO A 114 -31.12 4.18 -14.77
C PRO A 114 -29.70 4.56 -14.31
N LEU A 115 -29.55 5.23 -13.17
CA LEU A 115 -28.28 5.64 -12.56
C LEU A 115 -27.67 4.60 -11.60
N CYS A 116 -28.16 3.35 -11.60
CA CYS A 116 -27.42 2.25 -10.96
C CYS A 116 -26.21 1.84 -11.80
N PHE A 117 -25.00 1.77 -11.20
CA PHE A 117 -23.74 1.48 -11.89
C PHE A 117 -23.13 0.11 -11.52
N PRO A 118 -23.66 -1.02 -12.06
CA PRO A 118 -23.01 -2.31 -11.94
C PRO A 118 -21.75 -2.35 -12.82
N VAL A 119 -20.66 -2.91 -12.31
CA VAL A 119 -19.38 -3.07 -13.01
C VAL A 119 -19.11 -4.56 -13.21
N ARG A 120 -18.80 -4.99 -14.44
CA ARG A 120 -18.32 -6.37 -14.65
C ARG A 120 -16.92 -6.51 -14.07
N SER A 121 -16.64 -7.61 -13.34
CA SER A 121 -15.34 -7.84 -12.70
C SER A 121 -14.15 -7.68 -13.67
N GLY A 122 -14.26 -8.19 -14.90
CA GLY A 122 -13.21 -8.05 -15.92
C GLY A 122 -12.89 -6.60 -16.33
N LEU A 123 -13.80 -5.64 -16.11
CA LEU A 123 -13.52 -4.23 -16.38
C LEU A 123 -12.57 -3.62 -15.35
N LEU A 124 -12.41 -4.21 -14.15
CA LEU A 124 -11.42 -3.76 -13.17
C LEU A 124 -9.97 -3.92 -13.67
N ASP A 125 -9.72 -4.70 -14.73
CA ASP A 125 -8.42 -4.74 -15.40
C ASP A 125 -8.01 -3.36 -15.96
N LEU A 126 -9.01 -2.50 -16.25
CA LEU A 126 -8.82 -1.09 -16.59
C LEU A 126 -8.36 -0.23 -15.40
N LEU A 127 -8.17 -0.77 -14.21
CA LEU A 127 -7.59 -0.03 -13.08
C LEU A 127 -6.16 -0.51 -12.77
N THR A 128 -5.64 -1.51 -13.49
CA THR A 128 -4.24 -1.92 -13.36
C THR A 128 -3.31 -0.73 -13.66
N GLY A 129 -2.33 -0.49 -12.77
CA GLY A 129 -1.46 0.68 -12.83
C GLY A 129 -1.89 1.83 -11.91
N PHE A 130 -3.11 1.77 -11.36
CA PHE A 130 -3.46 2.54 -10.17
C PHE A 130 -2.97 1.81 -8.91
N ASP A 131 -2.61 2.59 -7.91
CA ASP A 131 -2.17 2.08 -6.61
C ASP A 131 -3.34 2.11 -5.60
N VAL A 132 -4.21 3.11 -5.69
CA VAL A 132 -5.36 3.28 -4.79
C VAL A 132 -6.62 3.63 -5.58
N VAL A 133 -7.75 3.03 -5.19
CA VAL A 133 -9.07 3.34 -5.74
C VAL A 133 -10.04 3.68 -4.61
N GLY A 134 -10.55 4.91 -4.63
CA GLY A 134 -11.64 5.40 -3.80
C GLY A 134 -12.95 4.68 -4.10
N LEU A 135 -13.63 4.25 -3.04
CA LEU A 135 -14.93 3.59 -3.07
C LEU A 135 -15.97 4.31 -2.20
N GLU A 136 -15.59 5.36 -1.47
CA GLU A 136 -16.53 6.22 -0.75
C GLU A 136 -17.15 7.23 -1.72
N ASN A 137 -18.28 6.87 -2.31
CA ASN A 137 -19.05 7.74 -3.18
C ASN A 137 -20.54 7.35 -3.15
N ASN A 138 -21.38 8.18 -3.76
CA ASN A 138 -22.84 7.97 -3.76
C ASN A 138 -23.27 6.70 -4.51
N HIS A 139 -22.45 6.17 -5.43
CA HIS A 139 -22.69 4.93 -6.17
C HIS A 139 -22.11 3.66 -5.53
N ALA A 140 -21.41 3.80 -4.39
CA ALA A 140 -20.80 2.70 -3.65
C ALA A 140 -21.80 1.63 -3.17
N LEU A 141 -23.08 2.01 -3.00
CA LEU A 141 -24.13 1.16 -2.45
C LEU A 141 -25.29 0.90 -3.40
N ASP A 142 -25.11 1.17 -4.71
CA ASP A 142 -26.13 0.89 -5.73
C ASP A 142 -26.56 -0.59 -5.75
N LEU A 143 -25.60 -1.51 -5.57
CA LEU A 143 -25.82 -2.96 -5.45
C LEU A 143 -25.73 -3.44 -3.98
N GLY A 144 -25.64 -2.51 -3.04
CA GLY A 144 -25.55 -2.76 -1.60
C GLY A 144 -24.16 -3.18 -1.10
N GLN A 145 -24.04 -3.32 0.23
CA GLN A 145 -22.78 -3.64 0.88
C GLN A 145 -22.08 -4.93 0.40
N PRO A 146 -22.79 -6.03 0.05
CA PRO A 146 -22.13 -7.22 -0.49
C PRO A 146 -21.34 -6.93 -1.76
N ALA A 147 -21.87 -6.10 -2.66
CA ALA A 147 -21.18 -5.70 -3.89
C ALA A 147 -20.01 -4.76 -3.62
N LEU A 148 -20.13 -3.83 -2.66
CA LEU A 148 -19.02 -2.98 -2.23
C LEU A 148 -17.84 -3.82 -1.70
N ARG A 149 -18.10 -4.78 -0.80
CA ARG A 149 -17.07 -5.70 -0.28
C ARG A 149 -16.43 -6.55 -1.38
N ARG A 150 -17.24 -7.03 -2.32
CA ARG A 150 -16.75 -7.77 -3.49
C ARG A 150 -15.83 -6.92 -4.35
N THR A 151 -16.21 -5.67 -4.61
CA THR A 151 -15.40 -4.70 -5.37
C THR A 151 -14.07 -4.47 -4.71
N ALA A 152 -14.08 -4.20 -3.40
CA ALA A 152 -12.86 -4.04 -2.61
C ALA A 152 -11.98 -5.30 -2.72
N ALA A 153 -12.52 -6.50 -2.53
CA ALA A 153 -11.76 -7.75 -2.63
C ALA A 153 -11.17 -8.01 -4.03
N GLU A 154 -11.90 -7.67 -5.10
CA GLU A 154 -11.41 -7.84 -6.48
C GLU A 154 -10.30 -6.83 -6.84
N LEU A 155 -10.42 -5.57 -6.42
CA LEU A 155 -9.32 -4.58 -6.51
C LEU A 155 -8.09 -5.07 -5.74
N ALA A 156 -8.34 -5.61 -4.56
CA ALA A 156 -7.33 -6.11 -3.66
C ALA A 156 -6.51 -7.25 -4.33
N LYS A 157 -7.16 -8.20 -5.03
CA LYS A 157 -6.50 -9.27 -5.82
C LYS A 157 -5.63 -8.73 -6.96
N LYS A 158 -5.87 -7.50 -7.42
CA LYS A 158 -5.11 -6.83 -8.49
C LYS A 158 -3.97 -5.95 -7.96
N ASN A 159 -3.64 -6.06 -6.67
CA ASN A 159 -2.66 -5.20 -5.97
C ASN A 159 -3.04 -3.71 -5.97
N ILE A 160 -4.34 -3.42 -6.00
CA ILE A 160 -4.88 -2.07 -5.85
C ILE A 160 -5.45 -1.96 -4.43
N HIS A 161 -5.13 -0.89 -3.73
CA HIS A 161 -5.67 -0.64 -2.39
C HIS A 161 -7.08 -0.01 -2.51
N PRO A 162 -8.14 -0.69 -2.05
CA PRO A 162 -9.44 -0.06 -1.94
C PRO A 162 -9.44 0.92 -0.76
N LEU A 163 -9.92 2.14 -1.00
CA LEU A 163 -10.07 3.19 0.00
C LEU A 163 -11.56 3.39 0.26
N GLY A 164 -12.05 2.81 1.37
CA GLY A 164 -13.47 2.66 1.68
C GLY A 164 -13.72 2.39 3.16
N HIS A 165 -14.96 2.34 3.64
CA HIS A 165 -15.32 2.39 5.06
C HIS A 165 -14.63 1.31 5.91
N GLN A 166 -14.40 0.12 5.34
CA GLN A 166 -13.68 -0.98 6.00
C GLN A 166 -12.14 -0.80 6.00
N THR A 167 -11.62 0.02 5.11
CA THR A 167 -10.20 0.38 4.97
C THR A 167 -10.13 1.89 4.67
N PRO A 168 -10.51 2.72 5.66
CA PRO A 168 -10.81 4.14 5.42
C PRO A 168 -9.56 4.91 5.03
N SER A 169 -8.39 4.41 5.43
CA SER A 169 -7.10 4.97 5.07
C SER A 169 -6.10 3.91 4.62
N VAL A 170 -5.12 4.37 3.85
CA VAL A 170 -3.93 3.59 3.48
C VAL A 170 -2.70 4.45 3.75
N VAL A 171 -1.56 3.80 4.03
CA VAL A 171 -0.26 4.46 4.07
C VAL A 171 0.56 3.93 2.90
N LEU A 172 1.05 4.84 2.06
CA LEU A 172 1.89 4.52 0.92
C LEU A 172 3.30 5.04 1.16
N GLU A 173 4.29 4.28 0.75
CA GLU A 173 5.69 4.65 0.87
C GLU A 173 6.17 5.40 -0.38
N THR A 174 6.96 6.45 -0.15
CA THR A 174 7.63 7.19 -1.22
C THR A 174 9.10 7.37 -0.89
N ALA A 175 9.88 7.83 -1.87
CA ALA A 175 11.26 8.28 -1.68
C ALA A 175 11.45 9.29 -0.54
N HIS A 176 10.39 10.00 -0.14
CA HIS A 176 10.43 11.09 0.82
C HIS A 176 9.66 10.79 2.13
N GLY A 177 9.24 9.53 2.32
CA GLY A 177 8.54 9.04 3.50
C GLY A 177 7.08 8.66 3.23
N ASN A 178 6.30 8.56 4.30
CA ASN A 178 4.97 7.97 4.23
C ASN A 178 3.91 9.00 3.84
N ILE A 179 3.03 8.64 2.90
CA ILE A 179 1.84 9.39 2.55
C ILE A 179 0.62 8.65 3.10
N GLY A 180 -0.10 9.29 4.01
CA GLY A 180 -1.39 8.80 4.50
C GLY A 180 -2.51 9.31 3.59
N LEU A 181 -3.34 8.40 3.09
CA LEU A 181 -4.53 8.73 2.31
C LEU A 181 -5.77 8.33 3.08
N LEU A 182 -6.79 9.19 3.11
CA LEU A 182 -8.09 8.93 3.72
C LEU A 182 -9.19 9.19 2.69
N GLY A 183 -10.09 8.22 2.49
CA GLY A 183 -11.23 8.34 1.58
C GLY A 183 -12.52 8.55 2.33
N VAL A 184 -13.32 9.53 1.90
CA VAL A 184 -14.60 9.89 2.55
C VAL A 184 -15.61 10.40 1.53
N THR A 185 -16.90 10.41 1.89
CA THR A 185 -17.97 10.99 1.06
C THR A 185 -18.85 11.96 1.86
N ASP A 186 -19.36 13.01 1.21
CA ASP A 186 -20.42 13.89 1.72
C ASP A 186 -21.74 13.68 0.95
N THR A 187 -21.77 12.72 0.03
CA THR A 187 -22.89 12.51 -0.89
C THR A 187 -23.34 11.04 -0.88
N VAL A 188 -24.65 10.83 -0.78
CA VAL A 188 -25.30 9.51 -0.80
C VAL A 188 -26.54 9.53 -1.69
N ASN A 189 -26.86 8.39 -2.30
CA ASN A 189 -28.00 8.27 -3.21
C ASN A 189 -29.32 7.86 -2.52
N ALA A 190 -29.26 7.29 -1.31
CA ALA A 190 -30.43 6.81 -0.60
C ALA A 190 -30.31 7.04 0.91
N GLN A 191 -31.45 7.32 1.56
CA GLN A 191 -31.51 7.45 3.01
C GLN A 191 -31.04 6.16 3.70
N GLY A 192 -30.21 6.30 4.72
CA GLY A 192 -29.63 5.19 5.49
C GLY A 192 -28.30 4.68 4.92
N ASP A 193 -27.90 5.07 3.72
CA ASP A 193 -26.60 4.71 3.16
C ASP A 193 -25.45 5.45 3.89
N GLU A 194 -25.72 6.63 4.46
CA GLU A 194 -24.78 7.39 5.30
C GLU A 194 -24.28 6.61 6.53
N ARG A 195 -25.00 5.55 6.94
CA ARG A 195 -24.61 4.69 8.07
C ARG A 195 -23.62 3.59 7.67
N ARG A 196 -23.32 3.47 6.39
CA ARG A 196 -22.55 2.35 5.79
C ARG A 196 -21.32 2.83 5.02
N LEU A 197 -21.25 4.13 4.79
CA LEU A 197 -20.15 4.85 4.17
C LEU A 197 -19.46 5.70 5.24
N LEU A 198 -18.22 6.09 5.00
CA LEU A 198 -17.50 7.01 5.86
C LEU A 198 -17.86 8.45 5.48
N MET A 199 -18.85 9.00 6.18
CA MET A 199 -19.29 10.38 5.99
C MET A 199 -18.22 11.39 6.38
N ALA A 200 -18.06 12.43 5.56
CA ALA A 200 -17.04 13.46 5.68
C ALA A 200 -17.13 14.23 7.01
N ASP A 201 -18.33 14.40 7.57
CA ASP A 201 -18.59 15.08 8.84
C ASP A 201 -18.47 14.15 10.08
N SER A 202 -18.19 12.87 9.87
CA SER A 202 -18.04 11.90 10.97
C SER A 202 -16.85 12.26 11.86
N PRO A 203 -17.00 12.21 13.21
CA PRO A 203 -15.87 12.42 14.13
C PRO A 203 -14.70 11.45 13.91
N GLN A 204 -14.97 10.28 13.34
CA GLN A 204 -13.94 9.28 12.99
C GLN A 204 -12.94 9.82 11.96
N VAL A 205 -13.40 10.69 11.04
CA VAL A 205 -12.56 11.29 10.00
C VAL A 205 -11.48 12.18 10.63
N LEU A 206 -11.86 13.05 11.56
CA LEU A 206 -10.89 13.94 12.23
C LEU A 206 -9.91 13.17 13.11
N ALA A 207 -10.38 12.11 13.79
CA ALA A 207 -9.52 11.23 14.58
C ALA A 207 -8.49 10.51 13.68
N GLU A 208 -8.94 10.03 12.52
CA GLU A 208 -8.10 9.32 11.57
C GLU A 208 -7.05 10.24 10.92
N ILE A 209 -7.42 11.47 10.55
CA ILE A 209 -6.46 12.47 10.05
C ILE A 209 -5.37 12.72 11.08
N LYS A 210 -5.73 12.92 12.37
CA LYS A 210 -4.75 13.12 13.45
C LYS A 210 -3.81 11.92 13.59
N ARG A 211 -4.36 10.70 13.51
CA ARG A 211 -3.59 9.45 13.59
C ARG A 211 -2.61 9.32 12.42
N LEU A 212 -3.05 9.62 11.20
CA LEU A 212 -2.19 9.66 10.02
C LEU A 212 -1.11 10.73 10.16
N LYS A 213 -1.47 11.93 10.65
CA LYS A 213 -0.52 13.04 10.79
C LYS A 213 0.62 12.75 11.76
N ALA A 214 0.37 11.93 12.79
CA ALA A 214 1.41 11.52 13.73
C ALA A 214 2.50 10.63 13.11
N ARG A 215 2.22 9.97 11.96
CA ARG A 215 3.09 8.93 11.38
C ARG A 215 3.35 9.04 9.88
N CYS A 216 2.72 10.00 9.20
CA CYS A 216 2.92 10.27 7.77
C CYS A 216 3.58 11.63 7.53
N THR A 217 4.49 11.66 6.56
CA THR A 217 5.14 12.88 6.06
C THR A 217 4.11 13.86 5.48
N LEU A 218 3.09 13.30 4.82
CA LEU A 218 1.98 14.02 4.21
C LEU A 218 0.68 13.26 4.44
N VAL A 219 -0.40 13.97 4.76
CA VAL A 219 -1.76 13.40 4.85
C VAL A 219 -2.64 14.03 3.79
N ALA A 220 -3.21 13.22 2.89
CA ALA A 220 -4.19 13.68 1.92
C ALA A 220 -5.58 13.10 2.20
N VAL A 221 -6.60 13.94 2.10
CA VAL A 221 -8.01 13.53 2.14
C VAL A 221 -8.56 13.55 0.72
N TYR A 222 -9.03 12.39 0.26
CA TYR A 222 -9.68 12.20 -1.03
C TYR A 222 -11.19 12.10 -0.79
N VAL A 223 -11.94 13.10 -1.22
CA VAL A 223 -13.33 13.31 -0.78
C VAL A 223 -14.30 13.42 -1.94
N HIS A 224 -15.39 12.66 -1.88
CA HIS A 224 -16.46 12.68 -2.87
C HIS A 224 -17.62 13.57 -2.36
N TRP A 225 -17.82 14.76 -2.93
CA TRP A 225 -18.70 15.79 -2.32
C TRP A 225 -19.26 16.84 -3.30
N GLY A 226 -20.19 17.65 -2.81
CA GLY A 226 -20.70 18.80 -3.56
C GLY A 226 -21.93 18.47 -4.40
N ARG A 227 -22.12 19.23 -5.49
CA ARG A 227 -23.29 19.11 -6.36
C ARG A 227 -22.83 18.81 -7.78
N GLU A 228 -23.51 17.89 -8.46
CA GLU A 228 -23.25 17.57 -9.86
C GLU A 228 -23.27 18.85 -10.73
N LEU A 229 -22.25 18.97 -11.60
CA LEU A 229 -22.05 20.06 -12.55
C LEU A 229 -21.79 21.45 -11.94
N ASP A 230 -21.65 21.56 -10.62
CA ASP A 230 -21.29 22.81 -9.96
C ASP A 230 -19.78 22.89 -9.71
N ASN A 231 -19.13 23.88 -10.31
CA ASN A 231 -17.70 24.10 -10.14
C ASN A 231 -17.35 24.97 -8.91
N LEU A 232 -18.36 25.53 -8.24
CA LEU A 232 -18.17 26.34 -7.04
C LEU A 232 -18.39 25.52 -5.76
N PRO A 233 -17.45 25.57 -4.81
CA PRO A 233 -17.60 24.86 -3.54
C PRO A 233 -18.70 25.48 -2.68
N THR A 234 -19.54 24.63 -2.10
CA THR A 234 -20.56 25.02 -1.13
C THR A 234 -19.93 25.51 0.18
N ALA A 235 -20.73 26.18 1.02
CA ALA A 235 -20.28 26.57 2.36
C ALA A 235 -19.87 25.35 3.22
N GLY A 236 -20.61 24.25 3.12
CA GLY A 236 -20.31 22.99 3.82
C GLY A 236 -18.96 22.40 3.39
N MET A 237 -18.68 22.35 2.09
CA MET A 237 -17.38 21.88 1.57
C MET A 237 -16.22 22.72 2.12
N LYS A 238 -16.36 24.05 2.14
CA LYS A 238 -15.34 24.95 2.72
C LYS A 238 -15.13 24.72 4.21
N GLN A 239 -16.22 24.49 4.95
CA GLN A 239 -16.17 24.20 6.38
C GLN A 239 -15.47 22.87 6.67
N LEU A 240 -15.84 21.79 5.95
CA LEU A 240 -15.19 20.48 6.07
C LEU A 240 -13.70 20.58 5.71
N ALA A 241 -13.36 21.29 4.63
CA ALA A 241 -11.96 21.47 4.23
C ALA A 241 -11.13 22.15 5.33
N ALA A 242 -11.68 23.19 5.97
CA ALA A 242 -11.03 23.85 7.10
C ALA A 242 -10.86 22.90 8.30
N GLN A 243 -11.87 22.09 8.62
CA GLN A 243 -11.80 21.12 9.73
C GLN A 243 -10.75 20.03 9.47
N PHE A 244 -10.67 19.51 8.25
CA PHE A 244 -9.67 18.50 7.87
C PHE A 244 -8.25 19.05 7.98
N ILE A 245 -8.01 20.26 7.50
CA ILE A 245 -6.68 20.91 7.61
C ILE A 245 -6.34 21.20 9.07
N GLN A 246 -7.31 21.66 9.87
CA GLN A 246 -7.12 21.86 11.30
C GLN A 246 -6.79 20.54 12.04
N ALA A 247 -7.35 19.41 11.60
CA ALA A 247 -7.05 18.09 12.15
C ALA A 247 -5.68 17.54 11.72
N GLY A 248 -5.06 18.12 10.69
CA GLY A 248 -3.71 17.75 10.24
C GLY A 248 -3.61 17.31 8.78
N ALA A 249 -4.67 17.45 7.98
CA ALA A 249 -4.59 17.21 6.54
C ALA A 249 -3.67 18.24 5.87
N ASP A 250 -2.83 17.76 4.97
CA ASP A 250 -1.86 18.55 4.22
C ASP A 250 -2.32 18.83 2.77
N LEU A 251 -3.23 18.01 2.26
CA LEU A 251 -3.82 18.11 0.93
C LEU A 251 -5.28 17.62 0.97
N ILE A 252 -6.18 18.32 0.27
CA ILE A 252 -7.55 17.84 0.05
C ILE A 252 -7.84 17.82 -1.44
N VAL A 253 -8.37 16.69 -1.92
CA VAL A 253 -8.69 16.48 -3.33
C VAL A 253 -10.11 15.96 -3.46
N GLY A 254 -10.93 16.70 -4.19
CA GLY A 254 -12.34 16.42 -4.38
C GLY A 254 -12.66 15.70 -5.69
N THR A 255 -13.76 14.96 -5.66
CA THR A 255 -14.46 14.34 -6.80
C THR A 255 -15.98 14.50 -6.62
N HIS A 256 -16.81 14.00 -7.56
CA HIS A 256 -18.29 14.04 -7.60
C HIS A 256 -18.91 15.07 -8.55
N PRO A 257 -18.54 16.38 -8.56
CA PRO A 257 -19.22 17.33 -9.42
C PRO A 257 -19.08 17.03 -10.93
N HIS A 258 -18.21 16.09 -11.31
CA HIS A 258 -17.87 15.70 -12.69
C HIS A 258 -17.29 16.80 -13.57
N VAL A 259 -17.20 18.03 -13.05
CA VAL A 259 -16.55 19.18 -13.64
C VAL A 259 -15.37 19.59 -12.76
N PHE A 260 -14.34 20.19 -13.37
CA PHE A 260 -13.23 20.75 -12.59
C PHE A 260 -13.71 21.87 -11.67
N GLY A 261 -13.38 21.76 -10.39
CA GLY A 261 -13.82 22.69 -9.35
C GLY A 261 -12.76 23.72 -8.98
N GLN A 262 -13.15 24.74 -8.21
CA GLN A 262 -12.25 25.76 -7.70
C GLN A 262 -11.02 25.16 -6.97
N VAL A 263 -9.88 25.84 -7.05
CA VAL A 263 -8.69 25.57 -6.24
C VAL A 263 -8.60 26.60 -5.11
N GLY A 264 -8.39 26.11 -3.89
CA GLY A 264 -8.22 26.91 -2.68
C GLY A 264 -6.91 26.62 -1.96
N CYS A 265 -6.59 27.48 -1.00
CA CYS A 265 -5.40 27.37 -0.16
C CYS A 265 -5.75 27.78 1.26
N ILE A 266 -5.73 26.83 2.19
CA ILE A 266 -6.10 27.09 3.60
C ILE A 266 -4.84 26.85 4.43
N GLN A 267 -4.36 27.91 5.11
CA GLN A 267 -3.10 27.87 5.87
C GLN A 267 -1.90 27.38 5.02
N GLY A 268 -1.87 27.66 3.72
CA GLY A 268 -0.82 27.18 2.81
C GLY A 268 -0.98 25.73 2.34
N ARG A 269 -2.07 25.04 2.71
CA ARG A 269 -2.39 23.68 2.24
C ARG A 269 -3.37 23.76 1.07
N PRO A 270 -3.11 23.09 -0.05
CA PRO A 270 -4.00 23.14 -1.21
C PRO A 270 -5.29 22.33 -1.00
N VAL A 271 -6.36 22.86 -1.56
CA VAL A 271 -7.67 22.21 -1.67
C VAL A 271 -8.10 22.28 -3.12
N VAL A 272 -8.24 21.13 -3.80
CA VAL A 272 -8.83 21.07 -5.14
C VAL A 272 -10.24 20.52 -4.97
N TYR A 273 -11.26 21.36 -5.12
CA TYR A 273 -12.63 20.96 -4.74
C TYR A 273 -13.26 19.94 -5.68
N SER A 274 -12.81 19.84 -6.93
CA SER A 274 -13.15 18.74 -7.83
C SER A 274 -12.10 18.60 -8.93
N LEU A 275 -11.66 17.38 -9.22
CA LEU A 275 -10.82 17.08 -10.38
C LEU A 275 -11.63 16.87 -11.68
N GLY A 276 -12.96 16.75 -11.58
CA GLY A 276 -13.81 16.34 -12.70
C GLY A 276 -13.64 14.86 -13.05
N ASN A 277 -13.99 14.48 -14.29
CA ASN A 277 -13.91 13.10 -14.75
C ASN A 277 -12.51 12.73 -15.26
N PHE A 278 -12.07 11.50 -14.98
CA PHE A 278 -10.95 10.87 -15.69
C PHE A 278 -11.43 9.94 -16.81
N LEU A 279 -12.46 9.11 -16.53
CA LEU A 279 -13.13 8.28 -17.54
C LEU A 279 -14.62 8.22 -17.23
N PHE A 280 -15.45 8.85 -18.05
CA PHE A 280 -16.90 8.87 -17.84
C PHE A 280 -17.65 9.03 -19.17
N ASP A 281 -18.90 8.58 -19.24
CA ASP A 281 -19.72 8.63 -20.45
C ASP A 281 -20.69 9.82 -20.52
N GLN A 282 -20.48 10.86 -19.71
CA GLN A 282 -21.29 12.07 -19.73
C GLN A 282 -21.08 12.85 -21.04
N LYS A 283 -22.14 13.54 -21.46
CA LYS A 283 -22.24 14.24 -22.75
C LYS A 283 -22.03 15.75 -22.67
N TYR A 284 -22.01 16.35 -21.48
CA TYR A 284 -21.94 17.79 -21.31
C TYR A 284 -20.51 18.30 -21.55
N ALA A 285 -20.35 19.45 -22.22
CA ALA A 285 -19.04 19.96 -22.62
C ALA A 285 -18.12 20.20 -21.41
N GLU A 286 -18.69 20.65 -20.29
CA GLU A 286 -18.00 20.91 -19.04
C GLU A 286 -17.42 19.64 -18.41
N THR A 287 -18.09 18.50 -18.62
CA THR A 287 -17.66 17.16 -18.13
C THR A 287 -16.58 16.52 -19.00
N LYS A 288 -16.26 17.13 -20.14
CA LYS A 288 -15.21 16.71 -21.08
C LYS A 288 -13.84 17.30 -20.75
N SER A 289 -13.72 18.08 -19.69
CA SER A 289 -12.46 18.62 -19.19
C SER A 289 -12.26 18.20 -17.73
N GLY A 290 -11.09 17.66 -17.41
CA GLY A 290 -10.73 17.20 -16.07
C GLY A 290 -9.28 17.50 -15.74
N ALA A 291 -8.86 17.21 -14.52
CA ALA A 291 -7.51 17.44 -14.05
C ALA A 291 -6.90 16.22 -13.36
N ILE A 292 -5.58 16.11 -13.47
CA ILE A 292 -4.76 15.24 -12.61
C ILE A 292 -3.92 16.14 -11.73
N LEU A 293 -4.08 16.02 -10.42
CA LEU A 293 -3.22 16.72 -9.47
C LEU A 293 -2.00 15.87 -9.16
N ARG A 294 -0.81 16.34 -9.52
CA ARG A 294 0.47 15.79 -9.06
C ARG A 294 0.91 16.55 -7.81
N CYS A 295 1.17 15.80 -6.74
CA CYS A 295 1.83 16.26 -5.53
C CYS A 295 3.24 15.65 -5.49
N LYS A 296 4.24 16.52 -5.40
CA LYS A 296 5.66 16.18 -5.34
C LYS A 296 6.24 16.63 -4.01
N ILE A 297 7.11 15.82 -3.43
CA ILE A 297 7.96 16.25 -2.31
C ILE A 297 9.33 16.53 -2.90
N GLU A 298 9.72 17.81 -2.94
CA GLU A 298 11.00 18.24 -3.50
C GLU A 298 12.18 17.83 -2.60
N ALA A 299 13.40 17.88 -3.13
CA ALA A 299 14.61 17.48 -2.39
C ALA A 299 14.85 18.32 -1.12
N ASP A 300 14.36 19.56 -1.08
CA ASP A 300 14.40 20.44 0.10
C ASP A 300 13.26 20.16 1.10
N LEU A 301 12.44 19.13 0.83
CA LEU A 301 11.20 18.77 1.53
C LEU A 301 10.08 19.79 1.48
N LYS A 302 10.07 20.68 0.49
CA LYS A 302 8.87 21.44 0.19
C LYS A 302 7.94 20.63 -0.69
N THR A 303 6.65 20.82 -0.48
CA THR A 303 5.64 20.26 -1.38
C THR A 303 5.48 21.13 -2.62
N GLY A 304 5.36 20.48 -3.77
CA GLY A 304 5.01 21.08 -5.05
C GLY A 304 3.71 20.46 -5.57
N PHE A 305 2.84 21.29 -6.16
CA PHE A 305 1.54 20.86 -6.68
C PHE A 305 1.37 21.34 -8.12
N THR A 306 0.94 20.45 -9.01
CA THR A 306 0.72 20.78 -10.42
C THR A 306 -0.46 20.01 -10.98
N LEU A 307 -1.39 20.73 -11.60
CA LEU A 307 -2.51 20.21 -12.34
C LEU A 307 -2.12 19.97 -13.81
N ARG A 308 -2.42 18.78 -14.31
CA ARG A 308 -2.33 18.42 -15.72
C ARG A 308 -3.73 18.30 -16.31
N GLY A 309 -3.93 18.90 -17.48
CA GLY A 309 -5.20 18.89 -18.20
C GLY A 309 -5.54 17.54 -18.84
N ILE A 310 -6.78 17.12 -18.67
CA ILE A 310 -7.43 16.05 -19.43
C ILE A 310 -8.52 16.69 -20.28
N GLU A 311 -8.56 16.32 -21.56
CA GLU A 311 -9.66 16.63 -22.47
C GLU A 311 -10.22 15.33 -23.05
N VAL A 312 -11.54 15.28 -23.21
CA VAL A 312 -12.24 14.19 -23.88
C VAL A 312 -12.89 14.78 -25.14
N PRO A 313 -12.53 14.31 -26.35
CA PRO A 313 -13.18 14.77 -27.57
C PRO A 313 -14.70 14.55 -27.52
N GLU A 314 -15.47 15.43 -28.16
CA GLU A 314 -16.95 15.46 -28.10
C GLU A 314 -17.59 14.09 -28.41
N ASN A 315 -17.06 13.37 -29.40
CA ASN A 315 -17.54 12.05 -29.83
C ASN A 315 -16.77 10.88 -29.20
N SER A 316 -16.14 11.10 -28.04
CA SER A 316 -15.31 10.11 -27.35
C SER A 316 -15.66 10.03 -25.87
N TYR A 317 -15.24 8.91 -25.28
CA TYR A 317 -15.16 8.71 -23.83
C TYR A 317 -13.71 8.68 -23.34
N LEU A 318 -12.76 8.58 -24.26
CA LEU A 318 -11.36 8.33 -23.92
C LEU A 318 -10.65 9.64 -23.56
N PRO A 319 -9.97 9.69 -22.39
CA PRO A 319 -9.20 10.85 -22.00
C PRO A 319 -7.97 11.02 -22.90
N GLN A 320 -7.61 12.28 -23.16
CA GLN A 320 -6.41 12.68 -23.87
C GLN A 320 -5.74 13.84 -23.12
N PRO A 321 -4.40 13.95 -23.13
CA PRO A 321 -3.75 15.12 -22.57
C PRO A 321 -4.29 16.39 -23.23
N ALA A 322 -4.66 17.38 -22.42
CA ALA A 322 -5.19 18.63 -22.95
C ALA A 322 -4.16 19.30 -23.87
N LYS A 323 -4.62 19.78 -25.04
CA LYS A 323 -3.71 20.40 -26.04
C LYS A 323 -3.17 21.75 -25.58
N LYS A 324 -3.91 22.43 -24.72
CA LYS A 324 -3.54 23.72 -24.13
C LYS A 324 -3.29 23.55 -22.63
N ASN A 325 -2.54 24.48 -22.06
CA ASN A 325 -2.37 24.54 -20.61
C ASN A 325 -3.66 25.05 -19.94
N LEU A 326 -4.67 24.18 -19.81
CA LEU A 326 -6.00 24.52 -19.29
C LEU A 326 -5.94 25.17 -17.90
N PHE A 327 -5.00 24.71 -17.05
CA PHE A 327 -4.93 25.08 -15.64
C PHE A 327 -3.77 26.02 -15.33
N GLN A 328 -3.38 26.89 -16.27
CA GLN A 328 -2.24 27.80 -16.07
C GLN A 328 -2.45 28.74 -14.86
N LYS A 329 -3.68 29.25 -14.67
CA LYS A 329 -4.01 30.16 -13.56
C LYS A 329 -3.96 29.44 -12.22
N GLU A 330 -4.53 28.25 -12.16
CA GLU A 330 -4.58 27.39 -10.98
C GLU A 330 -3.19 26.89 -10.61
N ASN A 331 -2.39 26.49 -11.60
CA ASN A 331 -0.99 26.12 -11.38
C ASN A 331 -0.17 27.28 -10.82
N LYS A 332 -0.35 28.50 -11.35
CA LYS A 332 0.29 29.70 -10.79
C LYS A 332 -0.15 29.93 -9.34
N PHE A 333 -1.44 29.77 -9.04
CA PHE A 333 -1.96 29.89 -7.67
C PHE A 333 -1.38 28.83 -6.73
N LEU A 334 -1.30 27.58 -7.16
CA LEU A 334 -0.76 26.46 -6.38
C LEU A 334 0.70 26.64 -5.97
N THR A 335 1.49 27.44 -6.69
CA THR A 335 2.86 27.79 -6.27
C THR A 335 2.92 28.52 -4.92
N SER A 336 1.82 29.17 -4.51
CA SER A 336 1.67 29.80 -3.19
C SER A 336 1.22 28.83 -2.09
N CYS A 337 0.77 27.63 -2.45
CA CYS A 337 0.28 26.59 -1.54
C CYS A 337 1.36 25.55 -1.22
N THR A 338 2.54 26.02 -0.86
CA THR A 338 3.68 25.16 -0.56
C THR A 338 3.98 25.18 0.94
N PHE A 339 4.41 24.05 1.47
CA PHE A 339 4.77 23.92 2.88
C PHE A 339 5.92 22.91 3.01
N GLY A 340 6.69 23.06 4.09
CA GLY A 340 7.70 22.07 4.44
C GLY A 340 7.05 20.84 5.06
N VAL A 341 7.40 19.66 4.59
CA VAL A 341 7.07 18.40 5.25
C VAL A 341 8.22 17.96 6.15
N ARG A 342 7.88 17.30 7.26
CA ARG A 342 8.86 16.59 8.08
C ARG A 342 8.83 15.14 7.61
N PRO A 343 9.96 14.55 7.18
CA PRO A 343 9.99 13.13 6.89
C PRO A 343 9.57 12.41 8.15
N THR A 344 8.70 11.43 8.04
CA THR A 344 8.30 10.63 9.21
C THR A 344 9.31 9.58 9.62
N TRP A 345 10.43 9.50 8.90
CA TRP A 345 11.66 8.89 9.36
C TRP A 345 12.44 9.81 10.32
N THR A 346 11.79 10.43 11.31
CA THR A 346 12.47 11.24 12.35
C THR A 346 12.47 10.53 13.69
N GLY A 347 13.62 9.98 14.09
CA GLY A 347 13.90 9.75 15.51
C GLY A 347 14.25 11.08 16.19
N ILE A 348 13.90 11.24 17.47
CA ILE A 348 14.36 12.36 18.30
C ILE A 348 15.54 11.84 19.13
N PHE A 349 16.71 12.44 18.96
CA PHE A 349 18.00 11.90 19.44
C PHE A 349 18.68 12.75 20.55
N THR A 350 17.95 13.41 21.48
CA THR A 350 18.60 14.26 22.51
C THR A 350 17.84 14.42 23.84
N PRO A 351 18.53 14.54 25.02
CA PRO A 351 17.88 14.81 26.30
C PRO A 351 17.67 16.32 26.58
N ASP A 352 18.28 17.25 25.81
CA ASP A 352 17.95 18.70 25.88
C ASP A 352 18.09 19.45 24.52
N ARG A 353 16.91 19.84 24.00
CA ARG A 353 16.48 21.00 23.18
C ARG A 353 17.27 21.58 21.98
N LYS A 354 18.00 20.80 21.19
CA LYS A 354 18.17 21.14 19.76
C LYS A 354 17.72 19.98 18.91
N LEU A 355 16.42 19.99 18.60
CA LEU A 355 15.69 19.04 17.77
C LEU A 355 16.59 18.58 16.61
N LYS A 356 17.00 17.31 16.58
CA LYS A 356 17.72 16.71 15.45
C LYS A 356 16.80 15.76 14.71
N GLY A 357 16.81 15.81 13.38
CA GLY A 357 16.08 14.90 12.51
C GLY A 357 17.04 13.96 11.79
N LEU A 358 16.55 12.78 11.45
CA LEU A 358 17.26 11.82 10.60
C LEU A 358 16.60 11.82 9.22
N ARG A 359 17.41 11.68 8.16
CA ARG A 359 16.95 11.39 6.80
C ARG A 359 17.69 10.19 6.27
N LEU A 360 16.95 9.30 5.61
CA LEU A 360 17.51 8.29 4.72
C LEU A 360 17.60 8.90 3.32
N ILE A 361 18.78 8.89 2.72
CA ILE A 361 19.03 9.41 1.38
C ILE A 361 19.55 8.26 0.52
N LYS A 362 18.82 7.89 -0.53
CA LYS A 362 19.29 6.88 -1.49
C LYS A 362 20.46 7.39 -2.30
N ASP A 363 21.41 6.52 -2.60
CA ASP A 363 22.54 6.84 -3.46
C ASP A 363 22.05 6.95 -4.92
N ALA A 364 22.43 8.05 -5.59
CA ALA A 364 21.97 8.34 -6.94
C ALA A 364 22.60 7.42 -7.99
N ALA A 365 23.83 6.93 -7.75
CA ALA A 365 24.53 6.04 -8.65
C ALA A 365 24.16 4.57 -8.38
N ASN A 366 23.80 4.23 -7.15
CA ASN A 366 23.39 2.88 -6.77
C ASN A 366 22.14 2.88 -5.87
N PRO A 367 20.94 2.68 -6.42
CA PRO A 367 19.68 2.68 -5.67
C PRO A 367 19.56 1.60 -4.57
N SER A 368 20.42 0.58 -4.58
CA SER A 368 20.50 -0.44 -3.53
C SER A 368 21.24 0.04 -2.28
N LEU A 369 21.88 1.20 -2.34
CA LEU A 369 22.58 1.84 -1.23
C LEU A 369 21.86 3.12 -0.80
N ALA A 370 22.02 3.45 0.48
CA ALA A 370 21.56 4.70 1.05
C ALA A 370 22.52 5.14 2.16
N HIS A 371 22.58 6.45 2.41
CA HIS A 371 23.25 7.01 3.58
C HIS A 371 22.24 7.71 4.50
N LEU A 372 22.59 7.79 5.77
CA LEU A 372 21.82 8.53 6.75
C LEU A 372 22.42 9.92 6.95
N GLU A 373 21.56 10.93 7.00
CA GLU A 373 21.93 12.29 7.34
C GLU A 373 21.22 12.72 8.62
N LEU A 374 22.00 13.12 9.62
CA LEU A 374 21.48 13.78 10.82
C LEU A 374 21.55 15.28 10.59
N PHE A 375 20.44 15.98 10.76
CA PHE A 375 20.35 17.43 10.62
C PHE A 375 19.77 18.06 11.88
N ASP A 376 20.09 19.32 12.09
CA ASP A 376 19.48 20.14 13.13
C ASP A 376 18.21 20.77 12.58
N LEU A 377 17.10 20.58 13.28
CA LEU A 377 15.77 21.02 12.88
C LEU A 377 15.56 22.53 13.10
N GLN A 378 16.45 23.22 13.83
CA GLN A 378 16.38 24.67 14.01
C GLN A 378 17.05 25.42 12.86
N ASP A 379 18.26 25.01 12.48
CA ASP A 379 19.04 25.69 11.44
C ASP A 379 19.05 24.95 10.08
N GLY A 380 18.49 23.73 10.02
CA GLY A 380 18.44 22.89 8.82
C GLY A 380 19.79 22.31 8.42
N LYS A 381 20.87 22.54 9.18
CA LYS A 381 22.23 22.13 8.79
C LYS A 381 22.47 20.67 9.11
N ARG A 382 23.02 19.95 8.13
CA ARG A 382 23.54 18.61 8.32
C ARG A 382 24.66 18.62 9.36
N LYS A 383 24.49 17.82 10.41
CA LYS A 383 25.48 17.62 11.48
C LYS A 383 26.33 16.38 11.24
N LEU A 384 25.75 15.34 10.61
CA LEU A 384 26.46 14.09 10.36
C LEU A 384 25.94 13.41 9.08
N ARG A 385 26.82 12.66 8.42
CA ARG A 385 26.50 11.77 7.29
C ARG A 385 27.21 10.44 7.48
N THR A 386 26.50 9.34 7.24
CA THR A 386 27.11 8.00 7.24
C THR A 386 27.69 7.68 5.86
N PRO A 387 28.57 6.67 5.76
CA PRO A 387 28.84 6.02 4.48
C PRO A 387 27.57 5.46 3.84
N ALA A 388 27.63 5.20 2.54
CA ALA A 388 26.57 4.48 1.83
C ALA A 388 26.51 3.02 2.33
N MET A 389 25.31 2.54 2.59
CA MET A 389 25.01 1.26 3.24
C MET A 389 23.80 0.60 2.57
N PRO A 390 23.73 -0.73 2.49
CA PRO A 390 22.61 -1.46 1.90
C PRO A 390 21.44 -1.57 2.88
N ILE A 391 20.78 -0.44 3.15
CA ILE A 391 19.71 -0.32 4.15
C ILE A 391 18.40 -0.87 3.56
N TRP A 392 17.85 -1.88 4.22
CA TRP A 392 16.52 -2.42 3.95
C TRP A 392 15.45 -1.68 4.75
N LYS A 393 15.63 -1.58 6.07
CA LYS A 393 14.64 -1.00 7.00
C LYS A 393 15.31 -0.14 8.05
N LEU A 394 14.61 0.89 8.49
CA LEU A 394 15.04 1.80 9.55
C LEU A 394 13.92 2.00 10.56
N GLN A 395 14.22 2.03 11.85
CA GLN A 395 13.22 2.40 12.87
C GLN A 395 13.90 3.09 14.05
N PRO A 396 13.50 4.32 14.41
CA PRO A 396 13.89 4.93 15.67
C PRO A 396 13.25 4.22 16.86
N VAL A 397 14.01 3.99 17.92
CA VAL A 397 13.54 3.36 19.15
C VAL A 397 14.40 3.83 20.32
N ASP A 398 13.78 4.31 21.40
CA ASP A 398 14.49 4.49 22.67
C ASP A 398 14.59 3.13 23.34
N ILE A 399 15.72 2.44 23.12
CA ILE A 399 15.84 1.00 23.41
C ILE A 399 16.09 0.72 24.89
N ASP A 400 16.70 1.67 25.60
CA ASP A 400 17.07 1.55 27.01
C ASP A 400 16.28 2.50 27.93
N GLN A 401 15.34 3.26 27.37
CA GLN A 401 14.43 4.18 28.08
C GLN A 401 15.17 5.32 28.80
N ASP A 402 16.28 5.77 28.24
CA ASP A 402 17.02 6.92 28.73
C ASP A 402 16.49 8.27 28.18
N GLY A 403 15.47 8.21 27.31
CA GLY A 403 14.87 9.36 26.64
C GLY A 403 15.54 9.72 25.30
N LEU A 404 16.53 8.96 24.86
CA LEU A 404 17.19 9.06 23.56
C LEU A 404 16.74 7.92 22.66
N SER A 405 16.35 8.25 21.42
CA SER A 405 16.16 7.19 20.43
C SER A 405 17.50 6.70 19.88
N GLU A 406 17.68 5.39 19.81
CA GLU A 406 18.57 4.67 18.92
C GLU A 406 17.89 4.43 17.57
N ILE A 407 18.62 3.80 16.65
CA ILE A 407 18.09 3.33 15.38
C ILE A 407 18.33 1.84 15.22
N LEU A 408 17.23 1.13 15.00
CA LEU A 408 17.24 -0.16 14.33
C LEU A 408 17.53 0.06 12.84
N LEU A 409 18.58 -0.57 12.33
CA LEU A 409 18.82 -0.75 10.90
C LEU A 409 18.75 -2.24 10.55
N ILE A 410 17.97 -2.57 9.52
CA ILE A 410 18.08 -3.85 8.82
C ILE A 410 18.87 -3.61 7.55
N GLN A 411 19.93 -4.38 7.33
CA GLN A 411 20.80 -4.24 6.16
C GLN A 411 21.01 -5.58 5.46
N TYR A 412 21.24 -5.55 4.15
CA TYR A 412 21.70 -6.72 3.39
C TYR A 412 23.22 -6.82 3.43
N ILE A 413 23.75 -7.68 4.30
CA ILE A 413 25.19 -7.81 4.51
C ILE A 413 25.60 -9.27 4.39
N TYR A 414 26.75 -9.51 3.75
CA TYR A 414 27.38 -10.83 3.65
C TYR A 414 27.88 -11.32 5.03
N SER A 415 27.71 -12.61 5.38
CA SER A 415 28.46 -13.25 6.49
C SER A 415 29.20 -14.44 5.96
N ALA A 416 30.41 -14.64 6.48
CA ALA A 416 31.14 -15.87 6.30
C ALA A 416 30.52 -17.06 7.07
N LEU A 417 29.74 -16.80 8.13
CA LEU A 417 29.12 -17.84 8.96
C LEU A 417 28.09 -18.66 8.16
N ASP A 418 27.29 -17.98 7.34
CA ASP A 418 26.19 -18.56 6.57
C ASP A 418 26.42 -18.46 5.05
N ASN A 419 27.57 -17.91 4.66
CA ASN A 419 28.01 -17.65 3.29
C ASN A 419 26.96 -16.96 2.41
N ALA A 420 26.16 -16.05 2.98
CA ALA A 420 25.06 -15.40 2.28
C ALA A 420 24.98 -13.90 2.55
N VAL A 421 24.49 -13.15 1.55
CA VAL A 421 24.00 -11.77 1.71
C VAL A 421 22.55 -11.86 2.19
N ALA A 422 22.30 -11.49 3.44
CA ALA A 422 20.98 -11.62 4.06
C ALA A 422 20.66 -10.40 4.92
N LYS A 423 19.37 -10.28 5.29
CA LYS A 423 18.88 -9.23 6.20
C LYS A 423 19.50 -9.41 7.58
N ARG A 424 19.98 -8.33 8.16
CA ARG A 424 20.62 -8.33 9.49
C ARG A 424 20.28 -7.10 10.28
N VAL A 425 19.99 -7.32 11.56
CA VAL A 425 19.70 -6.28 12.53
C VAL A 425 20.99 -5.66 13.04
N TYR A 426 21.00 -4.33 13.09
CA TYR A 426 22.01 -3.51 13.72
C TYR A 426 21.35 -2.42 14.56
N ILE A 427 21.95 -2.09 15.69
CA ILE A 427 21.51 -0.96 16.52
C ILE A 427 22.61 0.11 16.47
N TYR A 428 22.21 1.34 16.13
CA TYR A 428 23.09 2.49 16.03
C TYR A 428 22.62 3.61 16.94
N SER A 429 23.58 4.28 17.58
CA SER A 429 23.34 5.54 18.27
C SER A 429 23.80 6.71 17.40
N PHE A 430 23.10 7.84 17.53
CA PHE A 430 23.52 9.15 17.03
C PHE A 430 23.87 10.11 18.18
N ASN A 431 23.99 9.61 19.41
CA ASN A 431 24.41 10.41 20.54
C ASN A 431 25.88 10.81 20.36
N LYS A 432 26.10 12.09 20.02
CA LYS A 432 27.39 12.75 19.69
C LYS A 432 28.09 12.25 18.41
N THR A 433 28.04 10.96 18.06
CA THR A 433 28.60 10.38 16.83
C THR A 433 27.75 9.19 16.34
N PHE A 434 27.80 8.87 15.03
CA PHE A 434 27.18 7.65 14.49
C PHE A 434 28.08 6.46 14.77
N HIS A 435 27.66 5.60 15.69
CA HIS A 435 28.38 4.39 16.01
C HIS A 435 27.41 3.26 16.29
N ALA A 436 27.82 2.03 15.99
CA ALA A 436 27.00 0.88 16.28
C ALA A 436 27.07 0.58 17.78
N LEU A 437 25.91 0.52 18.43
CA LEU A 437 25.78 -0.07 19.75
C LEU A 437 25.83 -1.59 19.66
N TRP A 438 25.31 -2.14 18.55
CA TRP A 438 25.31 -3.58 18.33
C TRP A 438 25.37 -3.95 16.86
N ARG A 439 26.25 -4.90 16.53
CA ARG A 439 26.50 -5.37 15.15
C ARG A 439 26.26 -6.86 14.95
N GLY A 440 25.25 -7.41 15.62
CA GLY A 440 24.75 -8.72 15.23
C GLY A 440 25.62 -9.89 15.71
N SER A 441 25.88 -9.99 17.02
CA SER A 441 26.09 -11.32 17.62
C SER A 441 24.77 -12.10 17.45
N GLY A 442 24.63 -12.74 16.28
CA GLY A 442 23.36 -12.94 15.57
C GLY A 442 22.16 -13.32 16.42
N LEU A 443 21.00 -12.73 16.11
CA LEU A 443 19.71 -13.31 16.47
C LEU A 443 19.73 -14.78 16.05
N SER A 444 19.15 -15.68 16.85
CA SER A 444 19.45 -17.13 16.80
C SER A 444 19.22 -17.85 15.45
N ARG A 445 18.59 -17.21 14.45
CA ARG A 445 18.13 -17.79 13.18
C ARG A 445 18.17 -16.77 12.03
N PRO A 446 18.19 -17.22 10.75
CA PRO A 446 18.11 -16.33 9.60
C PRO A 446 16.88 -15.41 9.68
N LEU A 447 17.07 -14.14 9.34
CA LEU A 447 16.07 -13.09 9.55
C LEU A 447 15.27 -12.82 8.28
N LEU A 448 13.95 -12.74 8.42
CA LEU A 448 13.04 -12.32 7.35
C LEU A 448 12.59 -10.86 7.51
N ASP A 449 12.22 -10.46 8.72
CA ASP A 449 11.97 -9.06 9.08
C ASP A 449 12.00 -8.89 10.61
N ALA A 450 12.14 -7.66 11.09
CA ALA A 450 12.00 -7.31 12.50
C ALA A 450 11.50 -5.88 12.70
N ALA A 451 10.90 -5.61 13.86
CA ALA A 451 10.53 -4.28 14.30
C ALA A 451 10.49 -4.20 15.83
N PHE A 452 10.77 -3.02 16.37
CA PHE A 452 10.50 -2.70 17.77
C PHE A 452 9.04 -2.37 17.99
N VAL A 453 8.51 -2.82 19.11
CA VAL A 453 7.15 -2.54 19.58
C VAL A 453 7.20 -2.30 21.08
N ASN A 454 6.25 -1.56 21.62
CA ASN A 454 6.13 -1.41 23.07
C ASN A 454 5.25 -2.53 23.63
N ASN A 455 5.71 -3.19 24.68
CA ASN A 455 4.91 -4.12 25.47
C ASN A 455 3.82 -3.36 26.27
N PRO A 456 2.87 -4.05 26.93
CA PRO A 456 1.83 -3.39 27.73
C PRO A 456 2.35 -2.48 28.84
N GLN A 457 3.58 -2.70 29.30
CA GLN A 457 4.27 -1.87 30.29
C GLN A 457 5.02 -0.68 29.66
N GLY A 458 4.90 -0.48 28.35
CA GLY A 458 5.55 0.60 27.60
C GLY A 458 7.01 0.33 27.23
N MET A 459 7.56 -0.85 27.55
CA MET A 459 8.97 -1.15 27.27
C MET A 459 9.17 -1.66 25.83
N PRO A 460 10.23 -1.21 25.14
CA PRO A 460 10.55 -1.65 23.79
C PRO A 460 10.97 -3.12 23.78
N ILE A 461 10.39 -3.90 22.86
CA ILE A 461 10.76 -5.28 22.57
C ILE A 461 10.96 -5.42 21.07
N LEU A 462 12.02 -6.12 20.66
CA LEU A 462 12.26 -6.42 19.26
C LEU A 462 11.49 -7.70 18.92
N ILE A 463 10.55 -7.60 17.99
CA ILE A 463 9.88 -8.75 17.42
C ILE A 463 10.55 -9.05 16.08
N ALA A 464 11.02 -10.29 15.91
CA ALA A 464 11.65 -10.71 14.67
C ALA A 464 11.04 -12.00 14.14
N LEU A 465 10.81 -12.01 12.84
CA LEU A 465 10.39 -13.17 12.09
C LEU A 465 11.61 -13.86 11.51
N HIS A 466 11.72 -15.15 11.80
CA HIS A 466 12.81 -15.99 11.34
C HIS A 466 12.33 -17.13 10.45
N THR A 467 13.24 -17.66 9.65
CA THR A 467 13.10 -19.02 9.12
C THR A 467 13.31 -20.05 10.25
N ALA A 468 12.76 -21.26 10.11
CA ALA A 468 12.90 -22.31 11.12
C ALA A 468 14.27 -23.02 11.09
N ASP A 469 15.07 -22.84 10.06
CA ASP A 469 16.40 -23.42 9.90
C ASP A 469 17.49 -22.65 10.67
N SER A 470 18.70 -23.22 10.69
CA SER A 470 19.87 -22.67 11.38
C SER A 470 20.81 -22.02 10.36
N PHE A 471 21.58 -21.01 10.78
CA PHE A 471 22.63 -20.43 9.92
C PHE A 471 23.67 -21.44 9.44
N LEU A 472 23.91 -22.51 10.21
CA LEU A 472 24.92 -23.53 9.91
C LEU A 472 24.40 -24.62 8.96
N VAL A 473 23.08 -24.85 8.97
CA VAL A 473 22.42 -25.86 8.14
C VAL A 473 21.21 -25.18 7.53
N GLN A 474 21.46 -24.44 6.46
CA GLN A 474 20.41 -23.80 5.69
C GLN A 474 19.63 -24.87 4.93
N ASN A 475 18.32 -24.86 5.10
CA ASN A 475 17.42 -25.59 4.22
C ASN A 475 16.43 -24.56 3.64
N PRO A 476 16.73 -24.00 2.46
CA PRO A 476 15.88 -23.00 1.82
C PRO A 476 14.46 -23.49 1.51
N GLN A 477 14.23 -24.81 1.56
CA GLN A 477 12.91 -25.41 1.40
C GLN A 477 12.16 -25.63 2.73
N THR A 478 12.68 -25.14 3.87
CA THR A 478 11.94 -25.21 5.14
C THR A 478 10.84 -24.14 5.12
N PRO A 479 9.54 -24.53 5.04
CA PRO A 479 8.46 -23.54 5.01
C PRO A 479 8.37 -22.85 6.36
N GLN A 480 8.52 -23.61 7.45
CA GLN A 480 8.27 -23.12 8.80
C GLN A 480 9.00 -21.82 9.13
N ARG A 481 8.24 -20.84 9.63
CA ARG A 481 8.73 -19.58 10.18
C ARG A 481 8.52 -19.58 11.68
N VAL A 482 9.37 -18.85 12.39
CA VAL A 482 9.30 -18.73 13.84
C VAL A 482 9.28 -17.26 14.20
N LEU A 483 8.27 -16.86 14.97
CA LEU A 483 8.25 -15.55 15.58
C LEU A 483 9.02 -15.60 16.91
N MET A 484 9.91 -14.65 17.11
CA MET A 484 10.68 -14.53 18.33
C MET A 484 10.63 -13.10 18.86
N SER A 485 10.49 -12.98 20.17
CA SER A 485 10.64 -11.71 20.87
C SER A 485 12.02 -11.65 21.51
N TYR A 486 12.61 -10.47 21.47
CA TYR A 486 13.94 -10.20 21.97
C TYR A 486 13.91 -8.96 22.85
N HIS A 487 14.52 -9.08 24.02
CA HIS A 487 14.73 -7.95 24.92
C HIS A 487 16.17 -7.46 24.79
N TRP A 488 16.33 -6.15 24.76
CA TRP A 488 17.64 -5.53 24.86
C TRP A 488 18.20 -5.73 26.28
N ASN A 489 19.46 -6.17 26.37
CA ASN A 489 20.13 -6.43 27.65
C ASN A 489 21.36 -5.52 27.89
N GLY A 490 21.47 -4.43 27.15
CA GLY A 490 22.57 -3.47 27.23
C GLY A 490 23.76 -3.78 26.31
N PHE A 491 23.92 -5.02 25.84
CA PHE A 491 25.02 -5.42 24.94
C PHE A 491 24.55 -6.24 23.72
N GLY A 492 23.24 -6.44 23.58
CA GLY A 492 22.62 -7.24 22.53
C GLY A 492 21.21 -7.65 22.90
N PHE A 493 20.80 -8.82 22.42
CA PHE A 493 19.44 -9.32 22.58
C PHE A 493 19.39 -10.67 23.29
N SER A 494 18.46 -10.78 24.25
CA SER A 494 18.07 -12.04 24.87
C SER A 494 16.71 -12.48 24.33
N GLY A 495 16.66 -13.64 23.68
CA GLY A 495 15.47 -14.11 22.96
C GLY A 495 14.60 -15.08 23.77
N HIS A 496 13.28 -14.98 23.60
CA HIS A 496 12.30 -15.96 24.09
C HIS A 496 11.48 -16.52 22.93
N LYS A 497 11.26 -17.84 22.91
CA LYS A 497 10.37 -18.50 21.92
C LYS A 497 8.90 -18.18 22.21
N GLU A 498 8.09 -18.21 21.15
CA GLU A 498 6.66 -17.90 21.09
C GLU A 498 5.75 -18.52 22.17
N ARG A 499 6.20 -19.55 22.92
CA ARG A 499 5.39 -20.13 24.02
C ARG A 499 5.06 -19.14 25.15
N ALA A 500 5.64 -17.94 25.15
CA ALA A 500 5.45 -16.93 26.20
C ALA A 500 5.26 -15.49 25.68
N LEU A 501 4.66 -15.28 24.50
CA LEU A 501 4.10 -13.94 24.20
C LEU A 501 2.86 -13.72 25.09
N GLN A 502 3.09 -13.34 26.35
CA GLN A 502 2.05 -12.88 27.28
C GLN A 502 1.62 -11.43 26.99
N THR A 503 1.63 -11.04 25.71
CA THR A 503 1.23 -9.71 25.29
C THR A 503 0.13 -9.84 24.24
N PRO A 504 -1.12 -9.45 24.54
CA PRO A 504 -2.25 -9.43 23.59
C PRO A 504 -2.04 -8.52 22.37
N ALA A 505 -0.86 -7.90 22.25
CA ALA A 505 -0.54 -6.82 21.35
C ALA A 505 -0.03 -7.29 19.98
N VAL A 506 0.67 -8.43 19.88
CA VAL A 506 1.37 -8.84 18.65
C VAL A 506 0.68 -10.03 18.00
N ARG A 507 0.26 -9.89 16.74
CA ARG A 507 -0.35 -10.96 15.95
C ARG A 507 0.22 -10.98 14.54
N LEU A 508 0.28 -12.18 13.95
CA LEU A 508 0.44 -12.33 12.52
C LEU A 508 -0.94 -12.23 11.88
N SER A 509 -1.09 -11.36 10.88
CA SER A 509 -2.33 -11.27 10.10
C SER A 509 -2.05 -11.62 8.66
N CYS A 510 -2.81 -12.57 8.14
CA CYS A 510 -2.80 -12.91 6.73
C CYS A 510 -3.75 -11.94 6.00
N ILE A 511 -3.22 -11.17 5.05
CA ILE A 511 -3.99 -10.31 4.15
C ILE A 511 -3.50 -10.62 2.73
N LYS A 512 -4.39 -11.15 1.87
CA LYS A 512 -4.10 -11.49 0.45
C LYS A 512 -2.88 -12.38 0.23
N ASP A 513 -2.82 -13.53 0.89
CA ASP A 513 -1.67 -14.41 0.73
C ASP A 513 -0.33 -13.70 1.07
N GLN A 514 -0.37 -12.71 1.96
CA GLN A 514 0.79 -12.09 2.61
C GLN A 514 0.58 -12.06 4.13
N ILE A 515 1.61 -12.38 4.91
CA ILE A 515 1.65 -12.32 6.37
C ILE A 515 2.26 -10.99 6.77
N TYR A 516 1.53 -10.29 7.62
CA TYR A 516 2.01 -9.07 8.24
C TYR A 516 2.15 -9.28 9.73
N LEU A 517 3.24 -8.74 10.27
CA LEU A 517 3.39 -8.56 11.69
C LEU A 517 2.57 -7.33 12.10
N ILE A 518 1.59 -7.52 12.99
CA ILE A 518 0.79 -6.46 13.58
C ILE A 518 1.12 -6.39 15.06
N ALA A 519 1.46 -5.21 15.58
CA ALA A 519 1.60 -4.97 17.01
C ALA A 519 0.75 -3.77 17.45
N ASN A 520 -0.02 -3.89 18.53
CA ASN A 520 -0.92 -2.84 19.04
C ASN A 520 -1.92 -2.33 17.98
N ASN A 521 -2.36 -3.20 17.06
CA ASN A 521 -3.14 -2.87 15.86
C ASN A 521 -2.41 -2.03 14.78
N ASP A 522 -1.11 -1.81 14.92
CA ASP A 522 -0.25 -1.20 13.91
C ASP A 522 0.44 -2.27 13.05
N LEU A 523 0.48 -2.04 11.73
CA LEU A 523 1.26 -2.82 10.79
C LEU A 523 2.75 -2.46 10.96
N ILE A 524 3.59 -3.45 11.25
CA ILE A 524 5.02 -3.20 11.57
C ILE A 524 5.99 -3.98 10.69
N SER A 525 5.51 -4.81 9.75
CA SER A 525 6.32 -5.44 8.70
C SER A 525 5.89 -5.03 7.30
N GLU A 526 6.81 -5.11 6.35
CA GLU A 526 6.51 -5.10 4.91
C GLU A 526 6.02 -6.48 4.45
N GLU A 527 5.47 -6.59 3.22
CA GLU A 527 4.81 -7.79 2.68
C GLU A 527 5.67 -9.07 2.78
N ILE A 528 5.09 -10.16 3.31
CA ILE A 528 5.74 -11.49 3.42
C ILE A 528 4.81 -12.54 2.81
N PRO A 529 5.14 -13.28 1.74
CA PRO A 529 4.15 -14.16 1.10
C PRO A 529 3.65 -15.30 2.01
N VAL A 530 2.42 -15.78 1.79
CA VAL A 530 1.70 -16.77 2.62
C VAL A 530 2.03 -18.21 2.29
N ASP A 531 2.61 -18.47 1.13
CA ASP A 531 3.10 -19.79 0.72
C ASP A 531 4.18 -20.36 1.69
N PHE A 532 4.59 -19.57 2.69
CA PHE A 532 5.67 -19.85 3.62
C PHE A 532 5.23 -20.25 5.04
N PHE A 533 3.95 -20.52 5.33
CA PHE A 533 3.50 -20.82 6.72
C PHE A 533 2.81 -22.17 6.93
N HIS A 534 2.99 -23.12 6.00
CA HIS A 534 2.50 -24.49 6.17
C HIS A 534 3.43 -25.40 6.98
#